data_AF-A0A8T1TP11-F1
#
_entry.id   AF-A0A8T1TP11-F1
#
_cell.length_a   1.000
_cell.length_b   1.000
_cell.length_c   1.000
_cell.angle_alpha   90.00
_cell.angle_beta   90.00
_cell.angle_gamma   90.00
#
_symmetry.space_group_name_H-M   'P 1'
#
loop_
_entity.id
_entity.type
_entity.pdbx_description
1 polymer ?
#
loop_
_entity_poly.entity_id
_entity_poly.type
_entity_poly.pdbx_seq_one_letter_code
_entity_poly.pdbx_strand_id
1 'polypeptide(L)'
;MTISFKTAYHKVSEQMTKLHSRELNEFIRDSAQQLHRRLFAEVADALRKITGEEQKHFNMLLAKWIASHFRPLIFVEDEGFVEFIVFITETLCRIMVIILKRPELRGCIISVAGDSRLHVRSCIEQACVFISFTSNIYTARNARSYIAFTIH
;
A
#
# COMPACT_ATOMS: atom_id res chain seq x y z
N MET A 1 -47.25 -44.34 -15.43
CA MET A 1 -46.69 -44.21 -16.80
C MET A 1 -45.68 -43.08 -16.76
N THR A 2 -44.39 -43.41 -16.66
CA THR A 2 -43.30 -42.43 -16.50
C THR A 2 -42.75 -42.11 -17.89
N ILE A 3 -43.01 -40.89 -18.37
CA ILE A 3 -42.53 -40.46 -19.69
C ILE A 3 -41.03 -40.18 -19.59
N SER A 4 -40.22 -41.11 -20.09
CA SER A 4 -38.78 -40.94 -20.26
C SER A 4 -38.52 -40.09 -21.51
N PHE A 5 -38.02 -38.88 -21.32
CA PHE A 5 -37.53 -38.05 -22.42
C PHE A 5 -36.09 -38.47 -22.76
N LYS A 6 -35.87 -38.95 -23.99
CA LYS A 6 -34.53 -39.19 -24.54
C LYS A 6 -33.86 -37.84 -24.81
N THR A 7 -32.91 -37.44 -23.96
CA THR A 7 -32.18 -36.15 -24.04
C THR A 7 -31.09 -36.09 -25.10
N ALA A 8 -30.97 -37.07 -26.00
CA ALA A 8 -29.76 -37.23 -26.81
C ALA A 8 -29.82 -36.73 -28.27
N TYR A 9 -30.95 -36.22 -28.80
CA TYR A 9 -31.05 -35.89 -30.23
C TYR A 9 -31.85 -34.63 -30.58
N HIS A 10 -31.80 -33.61 -29.72
CA HIS A 10 -32.51 -32.38 -30.01
C HIS A 10 -31.54 -31.26 -30.41
N LYS A 11 -31.55 -30.91 -31.71
CA LYS A 11 -31.06 -29.63 -32.25
C LYS A 11 -31.80 -28.41 -31.69
N VAL A 12 -32.46 -28.54 -30.54
CA VAL A 12 -33.23 -27.50 -29.86
C VAL A 12 -32.32 -26.37 -29.43
N SER A 13 -31.08 -26.66 -28.98
CA SER A 13 -30.08 -25.62 -28.75
C SER A 13 -29.79 -24.82 -30.03
N GLU A 14 -29.55 -25.51 -31.14
CA GLU A 14 -29.25 -24.90 -32.45
C GLU A 14 -30.42 -24.07 -32.99
N GLN A 15 -31.65 -24.56 -32.80
CA GLN A 15 -32.87 -23.87 -33.21
C GLN A 15 -33.22 -22.70 -32.29
N MET A 16 -33.01 -22.82 -30.98
CA MET A 16 -33.12 -21.71 -30.02
C MET A 16 -32.17 -20.57 -30.40
N THR A 17 -30.92 -20.88 -30.74
CA THR A 17 -29.96 -19.84 -31.18
C THR A 17 -30.36 -19.20 -32.52
N LYS A 18 -30.98 -19.94 -33.45
CA LYS A 18 -31.42 -19.40 -34.75
C LYS A 18 -32.70 -18.55 -34.66
N LEU A 19 -33.72 -19.02 -33.95
CA LEU A 19 -35.05 -18.39 -33.92
C LEU A 19 -35.17 -17.33 -32.81
N HIS A 20 -34.47 -17.50 -31.69
CA HIS A 20 -34.60 -16.67 -30.49
C HIS A 20 -33.28 -15.94 -30.16
N SER A 21 -32.45 -15.67 -31.17
CA SER A 21 -31.15 -14.99 -31.01
C SER A 21 -31.26 -13.65 -30.27
N ARG A 22 -32.33 -12.89 -30.54
CA ARG A 22 -32.60 -11.62 -29.88
C ARG A 22 -32.92 -11.80 -28.39
N GLU A 23 -33.79 -12.74 -28.05
CA GLU A 23 -34.17 -13.03 -26.66
C GLU A 23 -33.00 -13.63 -25.87
N LEU A 24 -32.17 -14.47 -26.51
CA LEU A 24 -30.93 -14.95 -25.91
C LEU A 24 -29.94 -13.80 -25.66
N ASN A 25 -29.77 -12.88 -26.60
CA ASN A 25 -28.89 -11.73 -26.40
C ASN A 25 -29.43 -10.76 -25.34
N GLU A 26 -30.74 -10.55 -25.29
CA GLU A 26 -31.40 -9.77 -24.22
C GLU A 26 -31.23 -10.46 -22.86
N PHE A 27 -31.43 -11.77 -22.77
CA PHE A 27 -31.22 -12.55 -21.54
C PHE A 27 -29.74 -12.57 -21.11
N ILE A 28 -28.79 -12.73 -22.04
CA ILE A 28 -27.35 -12.68 -21.76
C ILE A 28 -26.97 -11.28 -21.28
N ARG A 29 -27.51 -10.23 -21.91
CA ARG A 29 -27.26 -8.85 -21.52
C ARG A 29 -27.87 -8.51 -20.17
N ASP A 30 -29.09 -8.96 -19.89
CA ASP A 30 -29.77 -8.78 -18.60
C ASP A 30 -29.11 -9.61 -17.50
N SER A 31 -28.64 -10.82 -17.80
CA SER A 31 -27.88 -11.67 -16.88
C SER A 31 -26.50 -11.06 -16.60
N ALA A 32 -25.83 -10.52 -17.61
CA ALA A 32 -24.57 -9.80 -17.44
C ALA A 32 -24.78 -8.49 -16.66
N GLN A 33 -25.86 -7.74 -16.92
CA GLN A 33 -26.21 -6.55 -16.15
C GLN A 33 -26.67 -6.88 -14.73
N GLN A 34 -27.35 -7.99 -14.49
CA GLN A 34 -27.71 -8.45 -13.14
C GLN A 34 -26.50 -9.00 -12.39
N LEU A 35 -25.58 -9.70 -13.05
CA LEU A 35 -24.33 -10.16 -12.45
C LEU A 35 -23.42 -8.96 -12.15
N HIS A 36 -23.31 -8.00 -13.06
CA HIS A 36 -22.62 -6.73 -12.83
C HIS A 36 -23.29 -5.97 -11.69
N ARG A 37 -24.62 -5.83 -11.69
CA ARG A 37 -25.34 -5.23 -10.56
C ARG A 37 -25.14 -6.03 -9.27
N ARG A 38 -25.07 -7.36 -9.25
CA ARG A 38 -24.82 -8.12 -8.02
C ARG A 38 -23.38 -8.00 -7.52
N LEU A 39 -22.40 -8.03 -8.43
CA LEU A 39 -20.99 -7.82 -8.13
C LEU A 39 -20.69 -6.38 -7.64
N PHE A 40 -21.44 -5.39 -8.14
CA PHE A 40 -21.21 -3.97 -7.83
C PHE A 40 -22.27 -3.35 -6.89
N ALA A 41 -23.41 -3.99 -6.65
CA ALA A 41 -24.42 -3.51 -5.68
C ALA A 41 -24.13 -3.95 -4.24
N GLU A 42 -23.24 -4.92 -4.01
CA GLU A 42 -22.75 -5.20 -2.65
C GLU A 42 -21.62 -4.26 -2.18
N VAL A 43 -21.13 -3.33 -3.03
CA VAL A 43 -20.07 -2.39 -2.63
C VAL A 43 -20.40 -0.97 -3.10
N ALA A 44 -21.51 -0.44 -2.60
CA ALA A 44 -21.63 0.99 -2.35
C ALA A 44 -21.07 1.34 -0.96
N ASP A 45 -20.02 0.63 -0.53
CA ASP A 45 -19.41 0.84 0.78
C ASP A 45 -18.22 1.77 0.58
N ALA A 46 -18.35 2.99 1.10
CA ALA A 46 -17.31 4.01 1.01
C ALA A 46 -15.99 3.47 1.59
N LEU A 47 -14.86 3.87 1.02
CA LEU A 47 -13.54 3.50 1.56
C LEU A 47 -13.48 3.79 3.06
N ARG A 48 -13.13 2.78 3.86
CA ARG A 48 -12.98 2.96 5.31
C ARG A 48 -11.78 3.88 5.55
N LYS A 49 -12.02 5.03 6.14
CA LYS A 49 -10.93 5.89 6.64
C LYS A 49 -10.32 5.27 7.90
N ILE A 50 -8.99 5.18 7.94
CA ILE A 50 -8.31 4.69 9.16
C ILE A 50 -8.41 5.69 10.31
N THR A 51 -8.30 5.17 11.52
CA THR A 51 -8.25 5.96 12.75
C THR A 51 -6.95 6.78 12.83
N GLY A 52 -6.94 7.80 13.70
CA GLY A 52 -5.73 8.61 13.92
C GLY A 52 -4.54 7.80 14.44
N GLU A 53 -4.78 6.80 15.29
CA GLU A 53 -3.72 5.93 15.82
C GLU A 53 -3.15 4.99 14.74
N GLU A 54 -4.02 4.40 13.90
CA GLU A 54 -3.59 3.61 12.74
C GLU A 54 -2.76 4.46 11.77
N GLN A 55 -3.19 5.70 11.49
CA GLN A 55 -2.45 6.64 10.63
C GLN A 55 -1.10 7.02 11.23
N LYS A 56 -1.05 7.31 12.53
CA LYS A 56 0.19 7.61 13.25
C LYS A 56 1.15 6.43 13.21
N HIS A 57 0.64 5.21 13.38
CA HIS A 57 1.44 3.99 13.28
C HIS A 57 1.99 3.78 11.87
N PHE A 58 1.16 3.93 10.83
CA PHE A 58 1.58 3.89 9.43
C PHE A 58 2.70 4.90 9.14
N ASN A 59 2.52 6.15 9.58
CA ASN A 59 3.52 7.22 9.41
C ASN A 59 4.84 6.88 10.10
N MET A 60 4.78 6.31 11.30
CA MET A 60 5.97 5.90 12.07
C MET A 60 6.72 4.76 11.39
N LEU A 61 6.02 3.76 10.84
CA LEU A 61 6.62 2.67 10.09
C LEU A 61 7.32 3.19 8.83
N LEU A 62 6.66 4.07 8.08
CA LEU A 62 7.23 4.70 6.89
C LEU A 62 8.49 5.52 7.24
N ALA A 63 8.42 6.34 8.31
CA ALA A 63 9.56 7.12 8.79
C ALA A 63 10.75 6.24 9.20
N LYS A 64 10.49 5.15 9.95
CA LYS A 64 11.51 4.18 10.33
C LYS A 64 12.14 3.53 9.12
N TRP A 65 11.33 3.05 8.17
CA TRP A 65 11.83 2.39 6.97
C TRP A 65 12.75 3.31 6.16
N ILE A 66 12.33 4.56 5.93
CA ILE A 66 13.13 5.57 5.23
C ILE A 66 14.44 5.86 5.96
N ALA A 67 14.37 6.09 7.28
CA ALA A 67 15.54 6.41 8.08
C ALA A 67 16.54 5.25 8.14
N SER A 68 16.07 4.02 8.33
CA SER A 68 16.94 2.83 8.45
C SER A 68 17.59 2.41 7.15
N HIS A 69 16.95 2.68 6.01
CA HIS A 69 17.46 2.26 4.69
C HIS A 69 17.98 3.44 3.85
N PHE A 70 18.14 4.61 4.45
CA PHE A 70 18.61 5.84 3.79
C PHE A 70 17.85 6.14 2.49
N ARG A 71 16.53 5.91 2.47
CA ARG A 71 15.72 6.17 1.28
C ARG A 71 15.60 7.69 1.07
N PRO A 72 15.67 8.18 -0.17
CA PRO A 72 15.40 9.59 -0.46
C PRO A 72 14.00 9.98 0.00
N LEU A 73 13.86 11.11 0.71
CA LEU A 73 12.54 11.58 1.16
C LEU A 73 11.58 11.90 -0.01
N ILE A 74 12.11 12.20 -1.20
CA ILE A 74 11.30 12.42 -2.41
C ILE A 74 10.44 11.20 -2.78
N PHE A 75 10.82 10.00 -2.32
CA PHE A 75 10.13 8.76 -2.61
C PHE A 75 8.65 8.76 -2.21
N VAL A 76 8.25 9.50 -1.17
CA VAL A 76 6.84 9.54 -0.74
C VAL A 76 5.95 10.42 -1.60
N GLU A 77 6.56 11.23 -2.47
CA GLU A 77 5.87 12.06 -3.46
C GLU A 77 6.03 11.48 -4.88
N ASP A 78 6.68 10.32 -5.02
CA ASP A 78 6.81 9.61 -6.28
C ASP A 78 5.47 8.99 -6.70
N GLU A 79 5.07 9.22 -7.95
CA GLU A 79 3.77 8.78 -8.47
C GLU A 79 3.63 7.25 -8.43
N GLY A 80 4.67 6.51 -8.81
CA GLY A 80 4.65 5.04 -8.81
C GLY A 80 4.56 4.47 -7.40
N PHE A 81 5.23 5.08 -6.43
CA PHE A 81 5.07 4.68 -5.02
C PHE A 81 3.65 4.96 -4.50
N VAL A 82 3.10 6.14 -4.80
CA VAL A 82 1.73 6.49 -4.38
C VAL A 82 0.71 5.54 -5.00
N GLU A 83 0.82 5.26 -6.30
CA GLU A 83 -0.04 4.29 -7.00
C GLU A 83 0.05 2.90 -6.37
N PHE A 84 1.26 2.45 -6.04
CA PHE A 84 1.46 1.15 -5.39
C PHE A 84 0.78 1.08 -4.01
N ILE A 85 0.92 2.11 -3.19
CA ILE A 85 0.26 2.17 -1.88
C ILE A 85 -1.26 2.21 -2.05
N VAL A 86 -1.79 3.05 -2.94
CA VAL A 86 -3.23 3.16 -3.23
C VAL A 86 -3.79 1.83 -3.75
N PHE A 87 -3.06 1.11 -4.59
CA PHE A 87 -3.47 -0.22 -5.03
C PHE A 87 -3.63 -1.18 -3.84
N ILE A 88 -2.65 -1.25 -2.95
CA ILE A 88 -2.73 -2.13 -1.77
C ILE A 88 -3.85 -1.68 -0.82
N THR A 89 -3.91 -0.39 -0.48
CA THR A 89 -4.82 0.09 0.57
C THR A 89 -6.24 0.24 0.05
N GLU A 90 -6.45 0.97 -1.04
CA GLU A 90 -7.79 1.32 -1.52
C GLU A 90 -8.37 0.25 -2.45
N THR A 91 -7.55 -0.35 -3.32
CA THR A 91 -8.05 -1.34 -4.30
C THR A 91 -8.22 -2.72 -3.67
N LEU A 92 -7.21 -3.23 -2.96
CA LEU A 92 -7.27 -4.56 -2.34
C LEU A 92 -7.97 -4.54 -0.98
N CYS A 93 -7.61 -3.60 -0.12
CA CYS A 93 -8.07 -3.59 1.28
C CYS A 93 -9.27 -2.68 1.56
N ARG A 94 -9.71 -1.85 0.59
CA ARG A 94 -10.81 -0.88 0.74
C ARG A 94 -10.61 0.13 1.89
N ILE A 95 -9.37 0.51 2.15
CA ILE A 95 -8.97 1.42 3.21
C ILE A 95 -8.30 2.66 2.62
N MET A 96 -8.71 3.84 3.09
CA MET A 96 -8.09 5.11 2.71
C MET A 96 -7.02 5.49 3.74
N VAL A 97 -5.78 5.64 3.27
CA VAL A 97 -4.62 6.06 4.05
C VAL A 97 -4.06 7.36 3.49
N ILE A 98 -3.67 8.29 4.35
CA ILE A 98 -3.04 9.53 3.92
C ILE A 98 -1.53 9.33 3.91
N ILE A 99 -0.90 9.48 2.75
CA ILE A 99 0.56 9.49 2.64
C ILE A 99 1.07 10.90 2.97
N LEU A 100 1.91 11.00 4.00
CA LEU A 100 2.48 12.28 4.40
C LEU A 100 3.44 12.84 3.34
N LYS A 101 3.44 14.17 3.20
CA LYS A 101 4.42 14.85 2.35
C LYS A 101 5.78 14.94 3.05
N ARG A 102 6.81 15.31 2.29
CA ARG A 102 8.20 15.42 2.80
C ARG A 102 8.34 16.20 4.12
N PRO A 103 7.74 17.39 4.30
CA PRO A 103 7.95 18.17 5.53
C PRO A 103 7.38 17.47 6.77
N GLU A 104 6.21 16.85 6.65
CA GLU A 104 5.51 16.17 7.74
C GLU A 104 6.26 14.90 8.12
N LEU A 105 6.65 14.10 7.11
CA LEU A 105 7.40 12.88 7.31
C LEU A 105 8.78 13.13 7.91
N ARG A 106 9.43 14.25 7.54
CA ARG A 106 10.67 14.70 8.18
C ARG A 106 10.49 14.90 9.69
N GLY A 107 9.35 15.44 10.12
CA GLY A 107 8.99 15.54 11.54
C GLY A 107 8.97 14.18 12.23
N CYS A 108 8.33 13.19 11.60
CA CYS A 108 8.31 11.80 12.10
C CYS A 108 9.72 11.19 12.18
N ILE A 109 10.58 11.40 11.17
CA ILE A 109 11.97 10.92 11.17
C ILE A 109 12.76 11.54 12.33
N ILE A 110 12.58 12.83 12.61
CA ILE A 110 13.23 13.50 13.74
C ILE A 110 12.79 12.89 15.07
N SER A 111 11.50 12.55 15.21
CA SER A 111 10.98 11.86 16.40
C SER A 111 11.62 10.48 16.57
N VAL A 112 11.65 9.66 15.51
CA VAL A 112 12.29 8.34 15.51
C VAL A 112 13.78 8.44 15.87
N ALA A 113 14.48 9.45 15.34
CA ALA A 113 15.87 9.70 15.69
C ALA A 113 16.03 10.16 17.15
N GLY A 114 15.06 10.87 17.70
CA GLY A 114 15.00 11.23 19.13
C GLY A 114 14.95 9.99 20.02
N ASP A 115 14.00 9.10 19.75
CA ASP A 115 13.85 7.84 20.49
C ASP A 115 15.11 6.97 20.38
N SER A 116 15.69 6.91 19.19
CA SER A 116 16.93 6.16 18.95
C SER A 116 18.12 6.73 19.73
N ARG A 117 18.23 8.07 19.84
CA ARG A 117 19.27 8.71 20.66
C ARG A 117 19.13 8.39 22.14
N LEU A 118 17.90 8.37 22.66
CA LEU A 118 17.64 7.99 24.05
C LEU A 118 18.04 6.54 24.30
N HIS A 119 17.70 5.64 23.38
CA HIS A 119 18.08 4.23 23.47
C HIS A 119 19.59 4.04 23.45
N VAL A 120 20.30 4.62 22.47
CA VAL A 120 21.77 4.53 22.36
C VAL A 120 22.44 5.10 23.60
N ARG A 121 21.97 6.24 24.10
CA ARG A 121 22.49 6.84 25.34
C ARG A 121 22.37 5.88 26.52
N SER A 122 21.20 5.27 26.71
CA SER A 122 20.98 4.29 27.78
C SER A 122 21.90 3.08 27.63
N CYS A 123 22.14 2.59 26.41
CA CYS A 123 23.08 1.50 26.17
C CYS A 123 24.53 1.89 26.52
N ILE A 124 24.96 3.11 26.16
CA ILE A 124 26.29 3.62 26.51
C ILE A 124 26.45 3.71 28.03
N GLU A 125 25.48 4.30 28.73
CA GLU A 125 25.52 4.47 30.19
C GLU A 125 25.57 3.13 30.94
N GLN A 126 24.99 2.06 30.38
CA GLN A 126 24.95 0.74 31.00
C GLN A 126 26.15 -0.15 30.66
N ALA A 127 26.65 -0.08 29.42
CA ALA A 127 27.56 -1.09 28.88
C ALA A 127 28.96 -0.58 28.51
N CYS A 128 29.17 0.73 28.36
CA CYS A 128 30.45 1.27 27.92
C CYS A 128 31.33 1.67 29.11
N VAL A 129 32.44 0.96 29.31
CA VAL A 129 33.51 1.35 30.26
C VAL A 129 34.45 2.38 29.62
N PHE A 130 34.67 2.25 28.31
CA PHE A 130 35.47 3.16 27.51
C PHE A 130 34.69 3.51 26.24
N ILE A 131 34.86 4.74 25.76
CA ILE A 131 34.23 5.23 24.53
C ILE A 131 35.35 5.58 23.57
N SER A 132 35.25 5.08 22.34
CA SER A 132 36.12 5.49 21.25
C SER A 132 35.29 6.13 20.14
N PHE A 133 35.88 7.06 19.39
CA PHE A 133 35.24 7.61 18.21
C PHE A 133 36.24 7.82 17.09
N THR A 134 35.79 7.60 15.86
CA THR A 134 36.53 7.96 14.66
C THR A 134 35.98 9.27 14.11
N SER A 135 36.88 10.23 13.84
CA SER A 135 36.57 11.43 13.08
C SER A 135 37.01 11.25 11.64
N ASN A 136 36.08 11.40 10.70
CA ASN A 136 36.37 11.43 9.27
C ASN A 136 36.15 12.86 8.76
N ILE A 137 37.23 13.52 8.34
CA ILE A 137 37.22 14.90 7.84
C ILE A 137 37.58 14.88 6.36
N TYR A 138 36.72 15.46 5.53
CA TYR A 138 36.95 15.51 4.09
C TYR A 138 36.36 16.78 3.47
N THR A 139 37.00 17.28 2.41
CA THR A 139 36.51 18.41 1.61
C THR A 139 35.97 17.89 0.30
N ALA A 140 34.72 18.20 -0.02
CA ALA A 140 34.12 17.81 -1.29
C ALA A 140 34.48 18.82 -2.39
N ARG A 141 34.30 18.40 -3.66
CA ARG A 141 34.58 19.22 -4.85
C ARG A 141 33.74 20.50 -4.95
N ASN A 142 32.69 20.63 -4.14
CA ASN A 142 31.84 21.82 -4.06
C ASN A 142 32.36 22.88 -3.05
N ALA A 143 33.66 22.81 -2.68
CA ALA A 143 34.31 23.68 -1.69
C ALA A 143 33.67 23.65 -0.29
N ARG A 144 32.93 22.60 0.04
CA ARG A 144 32.41 22.37 1.41
C ARG A 144 33.27 21.33 2.12
N SER A 145 33.59 21.60 3.37
CA SER A 145 34.24 20.66 4.27
C SER A 145 33.20 19.98 5.15
N TYR A 146 33.38 18.68 5.36
CA TYR A 146 32.51 17.83 6.15
C TYR A 146 33.33 17.15 7.24
N ILE A 147 32.70 16.97 8.39
CA ILE A 147 33.22 16.16 9.49
C ILE A 147 32.14 15.18 9.91
N ALA A 148 32.50 13.91 10.02
CA ALA A 148 31.65 12.85 10.55
C ALA A 148 32.30 12.26 11.79
N PHE A 149 31.52 12.09 12.86
CA PHE A 149 31.93 11.38 14.07
C PHE A 149 31.16 10.07 14.16
N THR A 150 31.87 8.97 14.35
CA THR A 150 31.28 7.64 14.57
C THR A 150 31.80 7.10 15.88
N ILE A 151 30.88 6.72 16.77
CA ILE A 151 31.17 6.11 18.07
C ILE A 151 31.35 4.60 17.86
N HIS A 152 32.36 3.99 18.50
CA HIS A 152 32.61 2.54 18.54
C HIS A 152 32.67 2.06 19.99
#